data_AF-A0A072TIH4-F1
#
_entry.id   AF-A0A072TIH4-F1
#
_cell.length_a   1.000
_cell.length_b   1.000
_cell.length_c   1.000
_cell.angle_alpha   90.00
_cell.angle_beta   90.00
_cell.angle_gamma   90.00
#
_symmetry.space_group_name_H-M   'P 1'
#
loop_
_entity.id
_entity.type
_entity.pdbx_description
1 polymer ?
#
loop_
_entity_poly.entity_id
_entity_poly.type
_entity_poly.pdbx_seq_one_letter_code
_entity_poly.pdbx_strand_id
1 'polypeptide(L)'
;MSQAQKLKEVTNKGRHSNIPITKQKQDIAKTKHRKPNSTKCRPSWVSAFKSLVEVQMENSDTRQVTMEEGIFGEEQYNEEITKEQMYEFVENTEIGVSVVCVYIRYLYEKLVRDTDFPRKFSFLSPHRISLVLIEAEQELVKEYMVKEFLKYKDEVLKVFRSARDAQVSNNKFNNISWVRVQCPRQENGIDCGYFVMRFMKEILISKLNEIPKLIYAGGGE
;
A
#
# COMPACT_ATOMS: atom_id res chain seq x y z
N MET A 1 -38.04 -0.47 12.44
CA MET A 1 -36.98 -1.14 13.23
C MET A 1 -35.67 -0.45 12.95
N SER A 2 -34.96 0.01 13.98
CA SER A 2 -33.71 0.78 13.83
C SER A 2 -32.56 -0.13 13.35
N GLN A 3 -31.64 0.41 12.53
CA GLN A 3 -30.44 -0.30 12.05
C GLN A 3 -29.61 -0.92 13.19
N ALA A 4 -29.68 -0.35 14.39
CA ALA A 4 -29.03 -0.88 15.59
C ALA A 4 -29.62 -2.21 16.10
N GLN A 5 -30.86 -2.55 15.74
CA GLN A 5 -31.51 -3.81 16.14
C GLN A 5 -31.18 -4.97 15.19
N LYS A 6 -30.88 -4.70 13.90
CA LYS A 6 -30.42 -5.74 12.95
C LYS A 6 -29.00 -6.24 13.23
N LEU A 7 -28.15 -5.43 13.89
CA LEU A 7 -26.79 -5.84 14.26
C LEU A 7 -26.73 -6.83 15.44
N LYS A 8 -27.76 -6.88 16.29
CA LYS A 8 -27.77 -7.73 17.50
C LYS A 8 -28.35 -9.13 17.29
N GLU A 9 -29.08 -9.39 16.20
CA GLU A 9 -29.57 -10.74 15.88
C GLU A 9 -28.53 -11.61 15.13
N VAL A 10 -27.54 -10.99 14.49
CA VAL A 10 -26.46 -11.70 13.78
C VAL A 10 -25.42 -12.28 14.75
N THR A 11 -25.23 -11.66 15.93
CA THR A 11 -24.23 -12.09 16.92
C THR A 11 -24.57 -13.37 17.68
N ASN A 12 -25.78 -13.94 17.52
CA ASN A 12 -26.24 -15.06 18.35
C ASN A 12 -26.49 -16.40 17.62
N LYS A 13 -26.13 -16.51 16.34
CA LYS A 13 -26.35 -17.74 15.52
C LYS A 13 -25.09 -18.39 14.91
N GLY A 14 -23.90 -18.11 15.45
CA GLY A 14 -22.64 -18.66 14.94
C GLY A 14 -21.86 -19.49 15.96
N ARG A 15 -22.52 -20.42 16.68
CA ARG A 15 -21.82 -21.36 17.58
C ARG A 15 -21.27 -22.52 16.76
N HIS A 16 -19.94 -22.62 16.73
CA HIS A 16 -19.08 -23.75 16.35
C HIS A 16 -19.67 -24.85 15.44
N SER A 17 -19.23 -24.86 14.18
CA SER A 17 -19.02 -26.10 13.44
C SER A 17 -17.60 -26.14 12.89
N ASN A 18 -16.81 -27.09 13.41
CA ASN A 18 -15.52 -27.47 12.84
C ASN A 18 -15.78 -28.10 11.46
N ILE A 19 -15.30 -27.47 10.39
CA ILE A 19 -15.28 -28.07 9.05
C ILE A 19 -13.82 -28.15 8.58
N PRO A 20 -13.39 -29.29 8.01
CA PRO A 20 -11.99 -29.70 7.99
C PRO A 20 -11.16 -28.92 6.97
N ILE A 21 -9.96 -28.50 7.37
CA ILE A 21 -8.92 -28.01 6.49
C ILE A 21 -8.49 -29.17 5.57
N THR A 22 -8.91 -29.15 4.31
CA THR A 22 -8.47 -30.09 3.29
C THR A 22 -6.96 -29.93 3.06
N LYS A 23 -6.26 -31.06 3.10
CA LYS A 23 -4.80 -31.29 3.15
C LYS A 23 -3.95 -30.75 1.97
N GLN A 24 -4.35 -29.70 1.26
CA GLN A 24 -3.61 -29.20 0.09
C GLN A 24 -2.89 -27.85 0.26
N LYS A 25 -2.91 -27.25 1.46
CA LYS A 25 -2.17 -26.01 1.76
C LYS A 25 -1.01 -26.16 2.74
N GLN A 26 -0.77 -27.36 3.29
CA GLN A 26 0.27 -27.57 4.30
C GLN A 26 1.65 -27.96 3.73
N ASP A 27 1.74 -28.31 2.44
CA ASP A 27 3.01 -28.74 1.83
C ASP A 27 3.79 -27.63 1.12
N ILE A 28 3.29 -26.39 1.08
CA ILE A 28 4.02 -25.24 0.51
C ILE A 28 4.81 -24.47 1.59
N ALA A 29 4.49 -24.66 2.87
CA ALA A 29 5.07 -23.88 3.98
C ALA A 29 6.34 -24.50 4.62
N LYS A 30 6.95 -25.52 4.03
CA LYS A 30 8.13 -26.21 4.62
C LYS A 30 9.37 -26.31 3.74
N THR A 31 9.45 -25.58 2.64
CA THR A 31 10.74 -25.39 1.98
C THR A 31 11.42 -24.18 2.60
N LYS A 32 12.32 -24.41 3.57
CA LYS A 32 13.34 -23.42 3.96
C LYS A 32 14.16 -23.11 2.70
N HIS A 33 13.71 -22.14 1.91
CA HIS A 33 14.45 -21.69 0.74
C HIS A 33 15.72 -21.01 1.24
N ARG A 34 16.83 -21.74 1.07
CA ARG A 34 18.18 -21.29 1.34
C ARG A 34 18.41 -20.04 0.50
N LYS A 35 18.71 -18.91 1.16
CA LYS A 35 19.11 -17.65 0.51
C LYS A 35 20.15 -18.00 -0.58
N PRO A 36 20.02 -17.52 -1.83
CA PRO A 36 21.11 -17.64 -2.78
C PRO A 36 22.32 -16.95 -2.15
N ASN A 37 23.42 -17.69 -1.99
CA ASN A 37 24.72 -17.16 -1.60
C ASN A 37 25.22 -16.26 -2.73
N SER A 38 24.65 -15.06 -2.89
CA SER A 38 25.26 -14.02 -3.68
C SER A 38 26.21 -13.27 -2.77
N THR A 39 27.51 -13.45 -2.97
CA THR A 39 28.61 -12.69 -2.37
C THR A 39 28.62 -11.25 -2.90
N LYS A 40 27.45 -10.60 -2.98
CA LYS A 40 27.34 -9.20 -3.35
C LYS A 40 27.76 -8.38 -2.13
N CYS A 41 28.86 -7.64 -2.27
CA CYS A 41 29.32 -6.72 -1.24
C CYS A 41 28.14 -5.82 -0.84
N ARG A 42 27.73 -5.87 0.44
CA ARG A 42 26.61 -5.06 0.93
C ARG A 42 26.93 -3.59 0.68
N PRO A 43 25.99 -2.81 0.13
CA PRO A 43 26.21 -1.37 -0.08
C PRO A 43 26.61 -0.68 1.23
N SER A 44 27.53 0.28 1.17
CA SER A 44 28.01 1.01 2.35
C SER A 44 26.88 1.72 3.12
N TRP A 45 25.82 2.13 2.41
CA TRP A 45 24.66 2.75 3.03
C TRP A 45 23.94 1.82 4.01
N VAL A 46 24.02 0.48 3.85
CA VAL A 46 23.37 -0.47 4.76
C VAL A 46 23.98 -0.36 6.16
N SER A 47 25.31 -0.31 6.24
CA SER A 47 26.01 -0.13 7.53
C SER A 47 25.71 1.24 8.13
N ALA A 48 25.75 2.30 7.32
CA ALA A 48 25.43 3.65 7.78
C ALA A 48 23.98 3.76 8.28
N PHE A 49 23.03 3.12 7.60
CA PHE A 49 21.64 3.06 8.01
C PHE A 49 21.48 2.34 9.34
N LYS A 50 22.10 1.16 9.51
CA LYS A 50 22.06 0.44 10.79
C LYS A 50 22.65 1.28 11.94
N SER A 51 23.78 1.93 11.74
CA SER A 51 24.36 2.84 12.74
C SER A 51 23.42 4.01 13.06
N LEU A 52 22.73 4.57 12.06
CA LEU A 52 21.75 5.62 12.29
C LEU A 52 20.56 5.12 13.13
N VAL A 53 20.06 3.91 12.84
CA VAL A 53 18.97 3.29 13.63
C VAL A 53 19.40 3.11 15.08
N GLU A 54 20.59 2.54 15.33
CA GLU A 54 21.11 2.36 16.70
C GLU A 54 21.19 3.69 17.46
N VAL A 55 21.70 4.75 16.82
CA VAL A 55 21.82 6.07 17.46
C VAL A 55 20.45 6.72 17.69
N GLN A 56 19.56 6.69 16.70
CA GLN A 56 18.25 7.35 16.78
C GLN A 56 17.28 6.63 17.73
N MET A 57 17.54 5.36 18.01
CA MET A 57 16.67 4.48 18.78
C MET A 57 17.40 3.87 19.99
N GLU A 58 18.48 4.50 20.48
CA GLU A 58 19.29 3.97 21.58
C GLU A 58 18.46 3.64 22.84
N ASN A 59 17.47 4.48 23.15
CA ASN A 59 16.65 4.37 24.37
C ASN A 59 15.24 3.78 24.13
N SER A 60 14.91 3.37 22.90
CA SER A 60 13.59 2.83 22.56
C SER A 60 13.67 1.92 21.35
N ASP A 61 13.05 0.75 21.38
CA ASP A 61 12.99 -0.13 20.19
C ASP A 61 11.94 0.30 19.17
N THR A 62 11.15 1.34 19.49
CA THR A 62 10.14 1.90 18.59
C THR A 62 10.27 3.41 18.40
N ARG A 63 9.82 3.88 17.23
CA ARG A 63 9.79 5.29 16.86
C ARG A 63 8.43 5.62 16.26
N GLN A 64 7.83 6.70 16.74
CA GLN A 64 6.63 7.25 16.10
C GLN A 64 6.98 8.18 14.94
N VAL A 65 6.21 8.04 13.87
CA VAL A 65 6.29 8.80 12.63
C VAL A 65 4.91 9.40 12.36
N THR A 66 4.78 10.71 12.57
CA THR A 66 3.52 11.43 12.32
C THR A 66 3.21 11.52 10.83
N MET A 67 1.97 11.29 10.44
CA MET A 67 1.50 11.43 9.07
C MET A 67 0.68 12.72 8.94
N GLU A 68 1.03 13.54 7.95
CA GLU A 68 0.20 14.70 7.58
C GLU A 68 -1.16 14.23 7.06
N GLU A 69 -2.22 15.01 7.29
CA GLU A 69 -3.59 14.71 6.82
C GLU A 69 -3.62 14.46 5.31
N GLY A 70 -2.82 15.19 4.53
CA GLY A 70 -2.75 15.02 3.08
C GLY A 70 -2.23 13.67 2.59
N ILE A 71 -1.65 12.83 3.46
CA ILE A 71 -1.11 11.51 3.09
C ILE A 71 -2.25 10.49 2.95
N PHE A 72 -3.05 10.30 4.00
CA PHE A 72 -4.11 9.29 4.08
C PHE A 72 -5.52 9.87 4.27
N GLY A 73 -5.64 11.19 4.47
CA GLY A 73 -6.91 11.85 4.79
C GLY A 73 -7.35 11.69 6.25
N GLU A 74 -6.41 11.48 7.17
CA GLU A 74 -6.67 11.33 8.61
C GLU A 74 -5.95 12.43 9.40
N GLU A 75 -6.67 13.23 10.21
CA GLU A 75 -6.14 14.41 10.91
C GLU A 75 -5.06 14.08 11.97
N GLN A 76 -5.09 12.88 12.53
CA GLN A 76 -4.20 12.44 13.60
C GLN A 76 -3.78 10.99 13.41
N TYR A 77 -2.86 10.75 12.48
CA TYR A 77 -2.30 9.42 12.25
C TYR A 77 -0.81 9.40 12.61
N ASN A 78 -0.42 8.48 13.48
CA ASN A 78 0.98 8.19 13.77
C ASN A 78 1.25 6.73 13.44
N GLU A 79 2.29 6.49 12.66
CA GLU A 79 2.82 5.15 12.43
C GLU A 79 3.89 4.84 13.47
N GLU A 80 3.89 3.63 14.01
CA GLU A 80 4.95 3.16 14.89
C GLU A 80 5.84 2.18 14.13
N ILE A 81 7.14 2.47 14.05
CA ILE A 81 8.12 1.63 13.39
C ILE A 81 9.13 1.11 14.41
N THR A 82 9.42 -0.19 14.36
CA THR A 82 10.38 -0.82 15.28
C THR A 82 11.77 -0.94 14.65
N LYS A 83 12.80 -1.10 15.48
CA LYS A 83 14.18 -1.38 15.00
C LYS A 83 14.23 -2.63 14.12
N GLU A 84 13.50 -3.68 14.52
CA GLU A 84 13.44 -4.94 13.79
C GLU A 84 12.93 -4.73 12.37
N GLN A 85 11.83 -3.98 12.21
CA GLN A 85 11.27 -3.65 10.90
C GLN A 85 12.25 -2.85 10.02
N MET A 86 13.05 -1.95 10.62
CA MET A 86 14.11 -1.23 9.90
C MET A 86 15.25 -2.17 9.47
N TYR A 87 15.57 -3.18 10.27
CA TYR A 87 16.57 -4.19 9.93
C TYR A 87 16.08 -5.16 8.86
N GLU A 88 14.84 -5.63 8.96
CA GLU A 88 14.17 -6.44 7.94
C GLU A 88 14.26 -5.79 6.55
N PHE A 89 13.99 -4.48 6.49
CA PHE A 89 14.10 -3.70 5.26
C PHE A 89 15.50 -3.75 4.62
N VAL A 90 16.58 -3.58 5.41
CA VAL A 90 17.95 -3.60 4.86
C VAL A 90 18.54 -5.00 4.69
N GLU A 91 17.87 -6.01 5.23
CA GLU A 91 18.26 -7.42 5.12
C GLU A 91 17.59 -8.15 3.95
N ASN A 92 16.77 -7.43 3.16
CA ASN A 92 15.99 -7.97 2.06
C ASN A 92 15.10 -9.13 2.53
N THR A 93 14.40 -8.93 3.64
CA THR A 93 13.37 -9.86 4.12
C THR A 93 11.98 -9.32 3.81
N GLU A 94 10.94 -10.11 4.11
CA GLU A 94 9.56 -9.63 4.04
C GLU A 94 9.42 -8.34 4.87
N ILE A 95 8.76 -7.34 4.28
CA ILE A 95 8.65 -6.01 4.86
C ILE A 95 7.31 -5.86 5.56
N GLY A 96 7.34 -5.39 6.80
CA GLY A 96 6.15 -5.01 7.55
C GLY A 96 5.41 -3.80 6.98
N VAL A 97 4.10 -3.77 7.22
CA VAL A 97 3.18 -2.70 6.77
C VAL A 97 3.63 -1.30 7.20
N SER A 98 4.19 -1.14 8.40
CA SER A 98 4.66 0.15 8.92
C SER A 98 5.80 0.75 8.10
N VAL A 99 6.70 -0.08 7.56
CA VAL A 99 7.76 0.39 6.64
C VAL A 99 7.16 0.91 5.35
N VAL A 100 6.12 0.25 4.82
CA VAL A 100 5.39 0.71 3.63
C VAL A 100 4.71 2.05 3.91
N CYS A 101 4.09 2.23 5.08
CA CYS A 101 3.52 3.52 5.50
C CYS A 101 4.58 4.64 5.56
N VAL A 102 5.74 4.37 6.19
CA VAL A 102 6.86 5.34 6.25
C VAL A 102 7.39 5.65 4.84
N TYR A 103 7.44 4.67 3.95
CA TYR A 103 7.84 4.90 2.57
C TYR A 103 6.83 5.75 1.80
N ILE A 104 5.53 5.54 2.00
CA ILE A 104 4.47 6.39 1.43
C ILE A 104 4.64 7.83 1.90
N ARG A 105 4.91 8.05 3.20
CA ARG A 105 5.21 9.38 3.73
C ARG A 105 6.37 10.03 2.97
N TYR A 106 7.47 9.31 2.81
CA TYR A 106 8.61 9.79 2.03
C TYR A 106 8.22 10.18 0.60
N LEU A 107 7.44 9.35 -0.10
CA LEU A 107 6.96 9.66 -1.46
C LEU A 107 6.07 10.90 -1.47
N TYR A 108 5.16 11.04 -0.50
CA TYR A 108 4.31 12.21 -0.39
C TYR A 108 5.13 13.48 -0.22
N GLU A 109 6.04 13.51 0.77
CA GLU A 109 6.86 14.69 1.07
C GLU A 109 7.79 15.08 -0.08
N LYS A 110 8.26 14.11 -0.89
CA LYS A 110 9.22 14.37 -1.97
C LYS A 110 8.58 14.58 -3.34
N LEU A 111 7.42 13.98 -3.61
CA LEU A 111 6.87 13.89 -4.96
C LEU A 111 5.41 14.35 -5.07
N VAL A 112 4.70 14.59 -3.96
CA VAL A 112 3.26 14.91 -4.00
C VAL A 112 2.94 16.24 -3.33
N ARG A 113 3.42 16.48 -2.09
CA ARG A 113 3.02 17.60 -1.24
C ARG A 113 3.12 18.96 -1.94
N ASP A 114 4.28 19.23 -2.54
CA ASP A 114 4.62 20.54 -3.10
C ASP A 114 4.50 20.57 -4.63
N THR A 115 3.56 19.79 -5.20
CA THR A 115 3.38 19.73 -6.66
C THR A 115 2.41 20.78 -7.19
N ASP A 116 2.76 21.40 -8.33
CA ASP A 116 1.92 22.38 -9.03
C ASP A 116 0.59 21.79 -9.58
N PHE A 117 0.44 20.47 -9.52
CA PHE A 117 -0.74 19.75 -9.99
C PHE A 117 -1.61 19.35 -8.80
N PRO A 118 -2.74 20.02 -8.53
CA PRO A 118 -3.59 19.68 -7.40
C PRO A 118 -4.04 18.20 -7.48
N ARG A 119 -3.67 17.43 -6.45
CA ARG A 119 -4.12 16.05 -6.12
C ARG A 119 -4.28 15.08 -7.30
N LYS A 120 -3.24 14.96 -8.14
CA LYS A 120 -3.19 13.89 -9.16
C LYS A 120 -3.11 12.48 -8.53
N PHE A 121 -2.49 12.38 -7.36
CA PHE A 121 -2.27 11.13 -6.66
C PHE A 121 -2.71 11.26 -5.20
N SER A 122 -3.26 10.19 -4.66
CA SER A 122 -3.55 10.01 -3.24
C SER A 122 -3.14 8.61 -2.82
N PHE A 123 -2.83 8.44 -1.53
CA PHE A 123 -2.52 7.13 -0.97
C PHE A 123 -3.67 6.66 -0.08
N LEU A 124 -3.93 5.35 -0.11
CA LEU A 124 -4.80 4.70 0.86
C LEU A 124 -3.92 4.07 1.93
N SER A 125 -4.33 4.17 3.20
CA SER A 125 -3.61 3.55 4.30
C SER A 125 -3.51 2.02 4.09
N PRO A 126 -2.29 1.45 4.06
CA PRO A 126 -2.10 0.00 3.97
C PRO A 126 -2.83 -0.78 5.07
N HIS A 127 -2.90 -0.24 6.29
CA HIS A 127 -3.65 -0.85 7.39
C HIS A 127 -5.15 -0.91 7.10
N ARG A 128 -5.74 0.18 6.59
CA ARG A 128 -7.16 0.22 6.25
C ARG A 128 -7.50 -0.80 5.18
N ILE A 129 -6.71 -0.85 4.10
CA ILE A 129 -6.89 -1.84 3.03
C ILE A 129 -6.75 -3.26 3.56
N SER A 130 -5.79 -3.52 4.45
CA SER A 130 -5.61 -4.83 5.07
C SER A 130 -6.82 -5.24 5.89
N LEU A 131 -7.40 -4.33 6.68
CA LEU A 131 -8.62 -4.59 7.45
C LEU A 131 -9.79 -4.95 6.53
N VAL A 132 -10.02 -4.18 5.45
CA VAL A 132 -11.09 -4.51 4.50
C VAL A 132 -10.85 -5.86 3.83
N LEU A 133 -9.60 -6.22 3.49
CA LEU A 133 -9.28 -7.52 2.89
C LEU A 133 -9.50 -8.71 3.83
N ILE A 134 -9.32 -8.52 5.14
CA ILE A 134 -9.54 -9.57 6.13
C ILE A 134 -11.04 -9.82 6.33
N GLU A 135 -11.84 -8.76 6.28
CA GLU A 135 -13.26 -8.80 6.64
C GLU A 135 -14.20 -9.03 5.45
N ALA A 136 -13.70 -8.92 4.22
CA ALA A 136 -14.56 -8.67 3.07
C ALA A 136 -14.15 -9.45 1.80
N GLU A 137 -15.16 -9.87 1.01
CA GLU A 137 -14.93 -10.36 -0.35
C GLU A 137 -14.39 -9.23 -1.25
N GLN A 138 -13.74 -9.58 -2.37
CA GLN A 138 -13.09 -8.61 -3.27
C GLN A 138 -13.98 -7.44 -3.71
N GLU A 139 -15.30 -7.62 -3.77
CA GLU A 139 -16.24 -6.56 -4.15
C GLU A 139 -16.37 -5.45 -3.10
N LEU A 140 -16.27 -5.77 -1.81
CA LEU A 140 -16.33 -4.76 -0.74
C LEU A 140 -15.06 -3.89 -0.70
N VAL A 141 -13.91 -4.44 -1.07
CA VAL A 141 -12.66 -3.67 -1.26
C VAL A 141 -12.83 -2.67 -2.40
N LYS A 142 -13.45 -3.07 -3.51
CA LYS A 142 -13.73 -2.16 -4.63
C LYS A 142 -14.69 -1.05 -4.20
N GLU A 143 -15.75 -1.38 -3.47
CA GLU A 143 -16.69 -0.39 -2.95
C GLU A 143 -16.01 0.62 -2.03
N TYR A 144 -15.15 0.14 -1.12
CA TYR A 144 -14.35 1.00 -0.26
C TYR A 144 -13.44 1.95 -1.07
N MET A 145 -12.68 1.42 -2.03
CA MET A 145 -11.82 2.24 -2.89
C MET A 145 -12.60 3.29 -3.69
N VAL A 146 -13.77 2.93 -4.23
CA VAL A 146 -14.66 3.88 -4.91
C VAL A 146 -15.13 4.97 -3.95
N LYS A 147 -15.57 4.60 -2.75
CA LYS A 147 -16.02 5.55 -1.73
C LYS A 147 -14.92 6.54 -1.34
N GLU A 148 -13.70 6.06 -1.14
CA GLU A 148 -12.54 6.90 -0.83
C GLU A 148 -12.19 7.84 -1.99
N PHE A 149 -12.21 7.33 -3.24
CA PHE A 149 -11.97 8.15 -4.43
C PHE A 149 -13.03 9.24 -4.62
N LEU A 150 -14.30 8.94 -4.36
CA LEU A 150 -15.40 9.89 -4.54
C LEU A 150 -15.33 11.09 -3.59
N LYS A 151 -14.59 11.01 -2.47
CA LYS A 151 -14.31 12.17 -1.60
C LYS A 151 -13.62 13.31 -2.34
N TYR A 152 -12.84 12.99 -3.38
CA TYR A 152 -12.06 13.93 -4.17
C TYR A 152 -12.66 14.22 -5.55
N LYS A 153 -13.91 13.79 -5.78
CA LYS A 153 -14.57 13.85 -7.10
C LYS A 153 -14.50 15.22 -7.76
N ASP A 154 -14.81 16.28 -7.03
CA ASP A 154 -14.90 17.63 -7.60
C ASP A 154 -13.52 18.18 -7.98
N GLU A 155 -12.50 17.89 -7.17
CA GLU A 155 -11.11 18.24 -7.45
C GLU A 155 -10.60 17.49 -8.70
N VAL A 156 -10.82 16.18 -8.77
CA VAL A 156 -10.45 15.36 -9.93
C VAL A 156 -11.16 15.82 -11.20
N LEU A 157 -12.46 16.14 -11.11
CA LEU A 157 -13.22 16.69 -12.24
C LEU A 157 -12.65 18.01 -12.73
N LYS A 158 -12.31 18.92 -11.81
CA LYS A 158 -11.68 20.20 -12.15
C LYS A 158 -10.38 19.98 -12.91
N VAL A 159 -9.50 19.11 -12.41
CA VAL A 159 -8.23 18.78 -13.07
C VAL A 159 -8.45 18.14 -14.45
N PHE A 160 -9.37 17.17 -14.55
CA PHE A 160 -9.66 16.48 -15.80
C PHE A 160 -10.18 17.44 -16.87
N ARG A 161 -11.13 18.31 -16.52
CA ARG A 161 -11.71 19.31 -17.43
C ARG A 161 -10.63 20.25 -17.95
N SER A 162 -9.76 20.74 -17.08
CA SER A 162 -8.63 21.60 -17.47
C SER A 162 -7.61 20.88 -18.36
N ALA A 163 -7.30 19.61 -18.10
CA ALA A 163 -6.28 18.87 -18.84
C ALA A 163 -6.73 18.39 -20.22
N ARG A 164 -8.04 18.14 -20.42
CA ARG A 164 -8.58 17.61 -21.68
C ARG A 164 -9.45 18.59 -22.46
N ASP A 165 -9.60 19.82 -21.98
CA ASP A 165 -10.54 20.82 -22.52
C ASP A 165 -11.93 20.21 -22.80
N ALA A 166 -12.42 19.43 -21.84
CA ALA A 166 -13.61 18.60 -22.01
C ALA A 166 -14.62 18.84 -20.88
N GLN A 167 -15.86 19.18 -21.22
CA GLN A 167 -16.95 19.35 -20.25
C GLN A 167 -17.55 17.99 -19.86
N VAL A 168 -16.90 17.31 -18.90
CA VAL A 168 -17.38 16.01 -18.42
C VAL A 168 -18.45 16.17 -17.34
N SER A 169 -19.57 15.46 -17.50
CA SER A 169 -20.67 15.46 -16.54
C SER A 169 -20.30 14.77 -15.23
N ASN A 170 -20.86 15.25 -14.12
CA ASN A 170 -20.63 14.68 -12.78
C ASN A 170 -21.11 13.23 -12.67
N ASN A 171 -21.99 12.77 -13.56
CA ASN A 171 -22.54 11.41 -13.54
C ASN A 171 -21.57 10.36 -14.09
N LYS A 172 -20.45 10.77 -14.72
CA LYS A 172 -19.48 9.82 -15.28
C LYS A 172 -18.75 8.99 -14.20
N PHE A 173 -18.75 9.48 -12.96
CA PHE A 173 -18.21 8.75 -11.80
C PHE A 173 -19.11 7.62 -11.31
N ASN A 174 -20.35 7.51 -11.82
CA ASN A 174 -21.25 6.41 -11.47
C ASN A 174 -20.85 5.09 -12.19
N ASN A 175 -20.03 5.17 -13.23
CA ASN A 175 -19.55 4.04 -14.02
C ASN A 175 -18.02 3.93 -13.96
N ILE A 176 -17.47 3.69 -12.78
CA ILE A 176 -16.03 3.44 -12.61
C ILE A 176 -15.68 2.09 -13.22
N SER A 177 -14.79 2.09 -14.21
CA SER A 177 -14.28 0.87 -14.84
C SER A 177 -13.03 0.38 -14.14
N TRP A 178 -13.04 -0.88 -13.69
CA TRP A 178 -11.85 -1.54 -13.15
C TRP A 178 -11.02 -2.14 -14.29
N VAL A 179 -9.76 -1.72 -14.37
CA VAL A 179 -8.81 -2.22 -15.39
C VAL A 179 -7.72 -3.03 -14.70
N ARG A 180 -7.43 -4.21 -15.23
CA ARG A 180 -6.25 -4.98 -14.81
C ARG A 180 -5.02 -4.36 -15.45
N VAL A 181 -4.09 -3.88 -14.63
CA VAL A 181 -2.78 -3.39 -15.06
C VAL A 181 -1.75 -4.51 -14.88
N GLN A 182 -0.76 -4.56 -15.78
CA GLN A 182 0.38 -5.46 -15.60
C GLN A 182 1.33 -4.84 -14.57
N CYS A 183 1.69 -5.63 -13.56
CA CYS A 183 2.63 -5.24 -12.52
C CYS A 183 3.86 -6.14 -12.58
N PRO A 184 5.04 -5.66 -12.15
CA PRO A 184 6.23 -6.49 -12.12
C PRO A 184 6.00 -7.70 -11.22
N ARG A 185 6.38 -8.89 -11.71
CA ARG A 185 6.19 -10.15 -10.97
C ARG A 185 7.44 -10.42 -10.13
N GLN A 186 7.26 -10.55 -8.82
CA GLN A 186 8.33 -11.06 -7.95
C GLN A 186 8.68 -12.51 -8.30
N GLU A 187 9.96 -12.86 -8.17
CA GLU A 187 10.45 -14.22 -8.43
C GLU A 187 10.42 -15.12 -7.19
N ASN A 188 10.26 -14.53 -6.01
CA ASN A 188 10.21 -15.21 -4.73
C ASN A 188 8.94 -14.82 -3.94
N GLY A 189 8.80 -15.34 -2.73
CA GLY A 189 7.67 -15.04 -1.84
C GLY A 189 7.93 -13.91 -0.83
N ILE A 190 9.07 -13.22 -0.90
CA ILE A 190 9.51 -12.25 0.13
C ILE A 190 9.57 -10.81 -0.39
N ASP A 191 9.68 -10.61 -1.71
CA ASP A 191 9.98 -9.29 -2.28
C ASP A 191 8.74 -8.41 -2.53
N CYS A 192 7.54 -8.90 -2.23
CA CYS A 192 6.28 -8.24 -2.58
C CYS A 192 6.21 -6.78 -2.09
N GLY A 193 6.66 -6.51 -0.87
CA GLY A 193 6.71 -5.16 -0.29
C GLY A 193 7.62 -4.22 -1.09
N TYR A 194 8.79 -4.68 -1.51
CA TYR A 194 9.74 -3.89 -2.33
C TYR A 194 9.16 -3.58 -3.70
N PHE A 195 8.48 -4.56 -4.31
CA PHE A 195 7.82 -4.38 -5.61
C PHE A 195 6.70 -3.36 -5.52
N VAL A 196 5.88 -3.39 -4.47
CA VAL A 196 4.82 -2.38 -4.24
C VAL A 196 5.41 -0.99 -4.05
N MET A 197 6.44 -0.84 -3.19
CA MET A 197 7.13 0.44 -2.98
C MET A 197 7.73 0.98 -4.29
N ARG A 198 8.45 0.15 -5.05
CA ARG A 198 9.02 0.53 -6.33
C ARG A 198 7.94 0.96 -7.33
N PHE A 199 6.86 0.20 -7.43
CA PHE A 199 5.75 0.49 -8.34
C PHE A 199 5.08 1.83 -8.02
N MET A 200 4.82 2.13 -6.74
CA MET A 200 4.29 3.43 -6.32
C MET A 200 5.21 4.57 -6.76
N LYS A 201 6.52 4.45 -6.53
CA LYS A 201 7.50 5.46 -6.94
C LYS A 201 7.52 5.65 -8.46
N GLU A 202 7.46 4.58 -9.24
CA GLU A 202 7.49 4.64 -10.70
C GLU A 202 6.27 5.34 -11.29
N ILE A 203 5.07 5.09 -10.74
CA ILE A 203 3.85 5.80 -11.13
C ILE A 203 4.00 7.30 -10.91
N LEU A 204 4.48 7.71 -9.73
CA LEU A 204 4.65 9.13 -9.39
C LEU A 204 5.68 9.82 -10.29
N ILE A 205 6.83 9.18 -10.53
CA ILE A 205 7.90 9.73 -11.36
C ILE A 205 7.49 9.82 -12.83
N SER A 206 6.67 8.89 -13.33
CA SER A 206 6.22 8.90 -14.73
C SER A 206 5.51 10.20 -15.12
N LYS A 207 4.87 10.88 -14.14
CA LYS A 207 4.01 12.05 -14.34
C LYS A 207 2.92 11.86 -15.39
N LEU A 208 2.66 10.63 -15.84
CA LEU A 208 1.68 10.32 -16.85
C LEU A 208 0.26 10.53 -16.31
N ASN A 209 -0.67 10.90 -17.19
CA ASN A 209 -2.08 11.04 -16.84
C ASN A 209 -2.82 9.70 -16.75
N GLU A 210 -2.15 8.60 -17.09
CA GLU A 210 -2.68 7.24 -17.09
C GLU A 210 -1.58 6.30 -16.60
N ILE A 211 -1.95 5.25 -15.85
CA ILE A 211 -1.01 4.18 -15.48
C ILE A 211 -0.69 3.39 -16.77
N PRO A 212 0.58 3.26 -17.17
CA PRO A 212 0.93 2.47 -18.34
C PRO A 212 0.40 1.04 -18.21
N LYS A 213 -0.26 0.53 -19.26
CA LYS A 213 -0.72 -0.87 -19.31
C LYS A 213 0.44 -1.87 -19.29
N LEU A 214 1.64 -1.40 -19.64
CA LEU A 214 2.91 -2.10 -19.53
C LEU A 214 3.89 -1.17 -18.80
N ILE A 215 3.93 -1.27 -17.48
CA ILE A 215 5.12 -0.82 -16.75
C ILE A 215 6.12 -1.95 -17.01
N TYR A 216 7.21 -1.66 -17.74
CA TYR A 216 8.25 -2.55 -18.32
C TYR A 216 8.07 -3.00 -19.78
N ALA A 217 8.70 -2.23 -20.67
CA ALA A 217 9.54 -2.75 -21.75
C ALA A 217 10.94 -2.13 -21.56
N GLY A 218 11.98 -2.96 -21.41
CA GLY A 218 13.37 -2.51 -21.46
C GLY A 218 14.09 -2.49 -20.11
N GLY A 219 14.91 -3.52 -19.90
CA GLY A 219 15.84 -3.63 -18.78
C GLY A 219 16.39 -5.04 -18.62
N GLY A 220 16.67 -5.72 -19.73
CA GLY A 220 17.36 -7.00 -19.78
C GLY A 220 18.46 -6.91 -20.83
N GLU A 221 19.69 -6.96 -20.33
CA GLU A 221 21.00 -7.06 -21.01
C GLU A 221 21.51 -5.85 -21.81
#